data_AF-A0A929KP54-F1
#
_entry.id   AF-A0A929KP54-F1
#
_cell.length_a   1.000
_cell.length_b   1.000
_cell.length_c   1.000
_cell.angle_alpha   90.00
_cell.angle_beta   90.00
_cell.angle_gamma   90.00
#
_symmetry.space_group_name_H-M   'P 1'
#
loop_
_entity.id
_entity.type
_entity.pdbx_description
1 polymer ?
#
loop_
_entity_poly.entity_id
_entity_poly.type
_entity_poly.pdbx_seq_one_letter_code
_entity_poly.pdbx_strand_id
1 'polypeptide(L)'
;MRGGKISSWFPARWLLGSLQLAEFHMEMIPYQFWNWKRNNGDGITADILQSIFGVQPVYSNQNVTHLMGIGSIFHMSNKNSHIWGSGVLDPKSKLPPLPPEQVHAIRGKGTLQWLAKQGFEKPDLPMGDPGVFIDEVVAQRKLDRTIKYTVAVVPHHSDFNKEWVQRLRGRQDVCVVDMMDNTLKPVQQILNAEVVVSQSLHGLIFAESLGKPNLWISSTKDGWWRWKFDDWYSTTKEPQKQAMGVDEPVHQWIANARLRGSTIDREALKAAFPRKQLAKAAKLVVPYEACRAVDVMTYTTPTPFFEDKAPVEYTQKEIGTAQWRVAETGKAVFSSWAEPTYLCLHDGSFPLNPDDVTQASRLLDHHGKCQFAVLRPGAERRVIDSNDIPESERRLQGAIVLRPCMWFSPIARHLVVTV
;
A
#
# COMPACT_ATOMS: atom_id res chain seq x y z
N MET A 1 -7.49 33.96 -9.86
CA MET A 1 -8.68 33.55 -10.64
C MET A 1 -8.39 33.68 -12.13
N ARG A 2 -8.14 32.56 -12.81
CA ARG A 2 -8.51 32.22 -14.20
C ARG A 2 -8.40 30.70 -14.24
N GLY A 3 -9.53 30.03 -14.47
CA GLY A 3 -9.66 28.59 -14.32
C GLY A 3 -8.72 27.82 -15.23
N GLY A 4 -7.94 26.91 -14.65
CA GLY A 4 -7.29 25.85 -15.42
C GLY A 4 -8.39 25.05 -16.13
N LYS A 5 -8.26 24.92 -17.45
CA LYS A 5 -9.10 24.00 -18.21
C LYS A 5 -8.76 22.59 -17.74
N ILE A 6 -9.71 21.94 -17.08
CA ILE A 6 -9.73 20.47 -16.98
C ILE A 6 -9.86 19.99 -18.43
N SER A 7 -8.75 19.59 -19.05
CA SER A 7 -8.81 18.85 -20.30
C SER A 7 -9.52 17.54 -19.99
N SER A 8 -10.78 17.48 -20.41
CA SER A 8 -11.66 16.35 -20.24
C SER A 8 -11.16 15.16 -21.05
N TRP A 9 -10.19 14.45 -20.53
CA TRP A 9 -10.08 13.00 -20.68
C TRP A 9 -10.43 12.39 -19.33
N PHE A 10 -11.71 12.50 -18.98
CA PHE A 10 -12.32 11.72 -17.91
C PHE A 10 -12.56 10.31 -18.46
N PRO A 11 -11.90 9.25 -17.93
CA PRO A 11 -12.44 7.91 -18.08
C PRO A 11 -13.73 7.76 -17.27
N ALA A 12 -13.98 8.64 -16.28
CA ALA A 12 -15.17 8.52 -15.44
C ALA A 12 -16.47 8.68 -16.23
N ARG A 13 -16.50 9.42 -17.35
CA ARG A 13 -17.76 9.55 -18.12
C ARG A 13 -18.11 8.30 -18.94
N TRP A 14 -17.12 7.46 -19.26
CA TRP A 14 -17.32 6.15 -19.88
C TRP A 14 -17.55 5.04 -18.85
N LEU A 15 -16.93 5.14 -17.66
CA LEU A 15 -17.24 4.28 -16.51
C LEU A 15 -18.59 4.59 -15.84
N LEU A 16 -19.10 5.83 -16.00
CA LEU A 16 -20.39 6.30 -15.49
C LEU A 16 -21.42 6.42 -16.60
N GLY A 17 -21.40 5.48 -17.56
CA GLY A 17 -22.50 5.31 -18.51
C GLY A 17 -23.79 4.99 -17.76
N SER A 18 -24.73 5.92 -17.72
CA SER A 18 -26.12 5.75 -17.27
C SER A 18 -26.38 5.33 -15.81
N LEU A 19 -25.41 5.45 -14.91
CA LEU A 19 -25.76 5.47 -13.49
C LEU A 19 -26.32 6.86 -13.17
N GLN A 20 -27.65 6.99 -13.19
CA GLN A 20 -28.30 7.98 -12.33
C GLN A 20 -27.62 7.85 -10.96
N LEU A 21 -26.90 8.89 -10.53
CA LEU A 21 -26.42 9.02 -9.16
C LEU A 21 -27.66 9.15 -8.28
N ALA A 22 -28.40 8.05 -8.10
CA ALA A 22 -29.23 7.87 -6.93
C ALA A 22 -28.32 8.17 -5.74
N GLU A 23 -28.78 9.02 -4.83
CA GLU A 23 -28.07 9.33 -3.60
C GLU A 23 -27.96 8.05 -2.76
N PHE A 24 -26.99 7.20 -3.08
CA PHE A 24 -26.61 6.10 -2.24
C PHE A 24 -25.92 6.73 -1.03
N HIS A 25 -26.65 6.81 0.08
CA HIS A 25 -26.05 7.03 1.40
C HIS A 25 -25.15 5.84 1.72
N MET A 26 -23.92 5.84 1.19
CA MET A 26 -22.94 4.82 1.50
C MET A 26 -22.26 5.18 2.81
N GLU A 27 -22.27 4.24 3.74
CA GLU A 27 -21.57 4.38 5.00
C GLU A 27 -20.06 4.34 4.75
N MET A 28 -19.38 5.44 5.05
CA MET A 28 -17.95 5.56 4.83
C MET A 28 -17.17 5.18 6.08
N ILE A 29 -16.07 4.47 5.88
CA ILE A 29 -15.15 4.07 6.94
C ILE A 29 -13.77 4.65 6.64
N PRO A 30 -13.34 5.69 7.39
CA PRO A 30 -11.98 6.19 7.29
C PRO A 30 -11.00 5.10 7.72
N TYR A 31 -9.97 4.85 6.92
CA TYR A 31 -8.91 3.90 7.25
C TYR A 31 -7.53 4.48 6.97
N GLN A 32 -6.52 3.91 7.62
CA GLN A 32 -5.12 4.21 7.39
C GLN A 32 -4.33 2.91 7.22
N PHE A 33 -3.35 2.94 6.34
CA PHE A 33 -2.42 1.83 6.10
C PHE A 33 -1.04 2.38 5.72
N TRP A 34 -0.02 1.52 5.69
CA TRP A 34 1.29 1.92 5.21
C TRP A 34 1.27 2.17 3.70
N ASN A 35 1.25 3.44 3.29
CA ASN A 35 1.22 3.85 1.89
C ASN A 35 2.48 4.63 1.44
N TRP A 36 3.54 4.65 2.26
CA TRP A 36 4.82 5.27 1.90
C TRP A 36 5.47 4.59 0.69
N LYS A 37 5.19 3.31 0.51
CA LYS A 37 5.39 2.54 -0.72
C LYS A 37 4.09 1.82 -0.99
N ARG A 38 3.76 1.55 -2.26
CA ARG A 38 2.64 0.65 -2.55
C ARG A 38 2.84 -0.67 -1.80
N ASN A 39 1.81 -1.09 -1.08
CA ASN A 39 1.79 -2.31 -0.28
C ASN A 39 0.39 -2.91 -0.36
N ASN A 40 0.22 -3.85 -1.28
CA ASN A 40 -1.02 -4.59 -1.47
C ASN A 40 -1.47 -5.29 -0.18
N GLY A 41 -0.49 -5.78 0.59
CA GLY A 41 -0.73 -6.48 1.84
C GLY A 41 -1.57 -5.66 2.81
N ASP A 42 -1.16 -4.44 3.12
CA ASP A 42 -1.90 -3.56 4.03
C ASP A 42 -3.09 -2.90 3.31
N GLY A 43 -2.90 -2.56 2.03
CA GLY A 43 -3.89 -1.88 1.19
C GLY A 43 -5.15 -2.70 0.91
N ILE A 44 -5.11 -4.02 1.04
CA ILE A 44 -6.28 -4.91 0.85
C ILE A 44 -7.36 -4.69 1.92
N THR A 45 -7.03 -3.98 3.01
CA THR A 45 -8.00 -3.60 4.07
C THR A 45 -9.29 -3.03 3.47
N ALA A 46 -9.18 -2.19 2.44
CA ALA A 46 -10.34 -1.56 1.83
C ALA A 46 -11.20 -2.54 1.01
N ASP A 47 -10.60 -3.44 0.23
CA ASP A 47 -11.33 -4.52 -0.45
C ASP A 47 -12.06 -5.42 0.56
N ILE A 48 -11.42 -5.72 1.70
CA ILE A 48 -12.01 -6.52 2.78
C ILE A 48 -13.18 -5.81 3.43
N LEU A 49 -13.04 -4.53 3.76
CA LEU A 49 -14.12 -3.74 4.36
C LEU A 49 -15.36 -3.76 3.47
N GLN A 50 -15.17 -3.60 2.16
CA GLN A 50 -16.28 -3.64 1.23
C GLN A 50 -16.88 -5.05 1.09
N SER A 51 -16.03 -6.08 1.03
CA SER A 51 -16.46 -7.47 0.82
C SER A 51 -17.28 -8.01 2.00
N ILE A 52 -16.86 -7.71 3.23
CA ILE A 52 -17.49 -8.24 4.44
C ILE A 52 -18.64 -7.35 4.93
N PHE A 53 -18.44 -6.03 4.94
CA PHE A 53 -19.35 -5.12 5.63
C PHE A 53 -20.20 -4.24 4.70
N GLY A 54 -19.92 -4.26 3.39
CA GLY A 54 -20.63 -3.44 2.40
C GLY A 54 -20.45 -1.94 2.61
N VAL A 55 -19.36 -1.53 3.26
CA VAL A 55 -19.03 -0.12 3.55
C VAL A 55 -18.07 0.44 2.52
N GLN A 56 -18.03 1.76 2.38
CA GLN A 56 -17.11 2.44 1.49
C GLN A 56 -15.84 2.87 2.25
N PRO A 57 -14.68 2.23 2.02
CA PRO A 57 -13.44 2.64 2.66
C PRO A 57 -12.96 3.98 2.09
N VAL A 58 -12.45 4.85 2.97
CA VAL A 58 -11.84 6.14 2.59
C VAL A 58 -10.49 6.29 3.27
N TYR A 59 -9.43 6.44 2.49
CA TYR A 59 -8.11 6.73 3.04
C TYR A 59 -8.13 8.06 3.80
N SER A 60 -7.53 8.06 4.97
CA SER A 60 -7.51 9.22 5.87
C SER A 60 -6.13 9.43 6.46
N ASN A 61 -5.87 10.68 6.85
CA ASN A 61 -4.67 11.01 7.60
C ASN A 61 -4.86 10.76 9.11
N GLN A 62 -3.76 10.78 9.83
CA GLN A 62 -3.69 10.46 11.26
C GLN A 62 -4.51 11.38 12.18
N ASN A 63 -4.97 12.55 11.70
CA ASN A 63 -5.74 13.53 12.49
C ASN A 63 -7.26 13.25 12.46
N VAL A 64 -7.71 12.33 11.63
CA VAL A 64 -9.11 11.93 11.52
C VAL A 64 -9.30 10.62 12.26
N THR A 65 -10.42 10.40 12.96
CA THR A 65 -10.75 9.07 13.50
C THR A 65 -10.79 8.03 12.39
N HIS A 66 -9.97 6.98 12.49
CA HIS A 66 -9.71 6.03 11.41
C HIS A 66 -9.46 4.61 11.91
N LEU A 67 -9.72 3.64 11.04
CA LEU A 67 -9.37 2.24 11.24
C LEU A 67 -7.90 1.97 10.90
N MET A 68 -7.23 1.16 11.71
CA MET A 68 -6.00 0.46 11.33
C MET A 68 -6.29 -1.04 11.34
N GLY A 69 -6.40 -1.61 10.14
CA GLY A 69 -6.77 -3.01 9.92
C GLY A 69 -5.54 -3.91 9.82
N ILE A 70 -4.99 -4.02 8.62
CA ILE A 70 -3.95 -5.00 8.29
C ILE A 70 -2.54 -4.40 8.40
N GLY A 71 -1.59 -5.25 8.81
CA GLY A 71 -0.15 -4.96 8.75
C GLY A 71 0.55 -4.72 10.09
N SER A 72 1.87 -4.61 10.04
CA SER A 72 2.72 -4.31 11.21
C SER A 72 2.78 -2.82 11.54
N ILE A 73 1.63 -2.14 11.46
CA ILE A 73 1.55 -0.67 11.45
C ILE A 73 1.18 -0.07 12.81
N PHE A 74 1.08 -0.88 13.88
CA PHE A 74 0.65 -0.41 15.21
C PHE A 74 1.42 0.84 15.70
N HIS A 75 2.71 0.95 15.37
CA HIS A 75 3.56 2.10 15.71
C HIS A 75 3.08 3.45 15.11
N MET A 76 2.24 3.43 14.08
CA MET A 76 1.63 4.62 13.48
C MET A 76 0.37 5.09 14.24
N SER A 77 -0.13 4.29 15.19
CA SER A 77 -1.37 4.57 15.91
C SER A 77 -1.28 5.83 16.78
N ASN A 78 -2.42 6.45 17.02
CA ASN A 78 -2.58 7.57 17.94
C ASN A 78 -4.00 7.58 18.53
N LYS A 79 -4.36 8.66 19.24
CA LYS A 79 -5.65 8.81 19.93
C LYS A 79 -6.90 8.76 19.03
N ASN A 80 -6.72 8.82 17.71
CA ASN A 80 -7.78 8.75 16.70
C ASN A 80 -7.85 7.36 16.03
N SER A 81 -6.94 6.44 16.36
CA SER A 81 -6.79 5.15 15.69
C SER A 81 -7.62 4.07 16.36
N HIS A 82 -8.52 3.42 15.63
CA HIS A 82 -9.17 2.19 16.05
C HIS A 82 -8.46 0.97 15.46
N ILE A 83 -7.93 0.10 16.32
CA ILE A 83 -7.17 -1.07 15.90
C ILE A 83 -8.10 -2.28 15.70
N TRP A 84 -8.05 -2.86 14.51
CA TRP A 84 -8.79 -4.07 14.13
C TRP A 84 -7.83 -5.06 13.47
N GLY A 85 -6.95 -5.67 14.28
CA GLY A 85 -6.09 -6.76 13.86
C GLY A 85 -4.68 -6.39 13.40
N SER A 86 -4.30 -5.11 13.47
CA SER A 86 -2.92 -4.69 13.20
C SER A 86 -1.97 -5.23 14.27
N GLY A 87 -0.72 -5.45 13.89
CA GLY A 87 0.31 -5.99 14.79
C GLY A 87 1.51 -5.06 14.97
N VAL A 88 2.34 -5.41 15.97
CA VAL A 88 3.57 -4.68 16.28
C VAL A 88 4.69 -5.11 15.33
N LEU A 89 5.48 -4.14 14.84
CA LEU A 89 6.69 -4.41 14.05
C LEU A 89 7.90 -4.64 14.95
N ASP A 90 8.12 -3.72 15.90
CA ASP A 90 9.25 -3.74 16.82
C ASP A 90 8.77 -3.95 18.26
N PRO A 91 9.05 -5.10 18.89
CA PRO A 91 8.65 -5.37 20.27
C PRO A 91 9.34 -4.46 21.30
N LYS A 92 10.39 -3.71 20.91
CA LYS A 92 11.05 -2.71 21.75
C LYS A 92 10.40 -1.34 21.69
N SER A 93 9.48 -1.12 20.74
CA SER A 93 8.73 0.14 20.65
C SER A 93 7.83 0.34 21.87
N LYS A 94 7.58 1.61 22.20
CA LYS A 94 6.61 2.00 23.24
C LYS A 94 5.21 2.09 22.64
N LEU A 95 4.20 1.85 23.46
CA LEU A 95 2.81 2.07 23.08
C LEU A 95 2.61 3.55 22.73
N PRO A 96 2.16 3.90 21.50
CA PRO A 96 1.75 5.26 21.18
C PRO A 96 0.56 5.70 22.04
N PRO A 97 0.23 7.01 22.12
CA PRO A 97 -0.91 7.49 22.89
C PRO A 97 -2.22 7.01 22.26
N LEU A 98 -2.67 5.83 22.67
CA LEU A 98 -3.81 5.09 22.14
C LEU A 98 -4.70 4.64 23.31
N PRO A 99 -5.96 5.10 23.39
CA PRO A 99 -6.86 4.67 24.45
C PRO A 99 -7.22 3.17 24.36
N PRO A 100 -7.25 2.43 25.47
CA PRO A 100 -7.50 0.99 25.45
C PRO A 100 -8.80 0.54 24.80
N GLU A 101 -9.85 1.33 24.92
CA GLU A 101 -11.15 1.08 24.30
C GLU A 101 -11.12 1.14 22.76
N GLN A 102 -10.06 1.68 22.18
CA GLN A 102 -9.87 1.75 20.72
C GLN A 102 -9.15 0.53 20.14
N VAL A 103 -8.71 -0.42 20.99
CA VAL A 103 -8.18 -1.71 20.53
C VAL A 103 -9.31 -2.74 20.56
N HIS A 104 -9.74 -3.16 19.36
CA HIS A 104 -10.87 -4.07 19.20
C HIS A 104 -10.42 -5.48 18.85
N ALA A 105 -9.37 -5.60 18.04
CA ALA A 105 -8.72 -6.87 17.73
C ALA A 105 -7.23 -6.61 17.47
N ILE A 106 -6.40 -7.65 17.56
CA ILE A 106 -4.95 -7.58 17.35
C ILE A 106 -4.48 -8.77 16.50
N ARG A 107 -3.30 -8.66 15.90
CA ARG A 107 -2.82 -9.73 15.00
C ARG A 107 -2.64 -11.10 15.68
N GLY A 108 -2.05 -11.13 16.87
CA GLY A 108 -1.67 -12.38 17.54
C GLY A 108 -1.14 -12.20 18.96
N LYS A 109 -0.71 -13.31 19.56
CA LYS A 109 -0.31 -13.38 20.99
C LYS A 109 0.92 -12.52 21.31
N GLY A 110 1.83 -12.33 20.35
CA GLY A 110 3.01 -11.48 20.54
C GLY A 110 2.60 -10.01 20.73
N THR A 111 1.65 -9.53 19.91
CA THR A 111 1.06 -8.20 20.07
C THR A 111 0.30 -8.08 21.39
N LEU A 112 -0.44 -9.11 21.81
CA LEU A 112 -1.14 -9.12 23.11
C LEU A 112 -0.17 -8.98 24.29
N GLN A 113 0.90 -9.79 24.28
CA GLN A 113 1.93 -9.76 25.32
C GLN A 113 2.67 -8.42 25.35
N TRP A 114 2.92 -7.83 24.19
CA TRP A 114 3.51 -6.50 24.10
C TRP A 114 2.58 -5.45 24.73
N LEU A 115 1.27 -5.47 24.43
CA LEU A 115 0.29 -4.58 25.06
C LEU A 115 0.25 -4.76 26.59
N ALA A 116 0.17 -6.00 27.07
CA ALA A 116 0.13 -6.30 28.51
C ALA A 116 1.35 -5.72 29.26
N LYS A 117 2.56 -5.81 28.67
CA LYS A 117 3.79 -5.22 29.23
C LYS A 117 3.77 -3.69 29.32
N GLN A 118 2.90 -3.04 28.57
CA GLN A 118 2.73 -1.58 28.57
C GLN A 118 1.57 -1.14 29.50
N GLY A 119 1.03 -2.05 30.33
CA GLY A 119 -0.06 -1.75 31.26
C GLY A 119 -1.45 -1.85 30.65
N PHE A 120 -1.61 -2.58 29.54
CA PHE A 120 -2.91 -2.79 28.91
C PHE A 120 -3.71 -3.88 29.64
N GLU A 121 -4.86 -3.53 30.23
CA GLU A 121 -5.65 -4.40 31.10
C GLU A 121 -6.84 -5.09 30.39
N LYS A 122 -6.68 -5.45 29.10
CA LYS A 122 -7.73 -6.13 28.31
C LYS A 122 -7.18 -7.39 27.65
N PRO A 123 -7.26 -8.56 28.31
CA PRO A 123 -6.71 -9.82 27.79
C PRO A 123 -7.59 -10.46 26.71
N ASP A 124 -8.90 -10.22 26.74
CA ASP A 124 -9.89 -10.89 25.88
C ASP A 124 -10.11 -10.14 24.56
N LEU A 125 -9.04 -9.96 23.81
CA LEU A 125 -9.10 -9.40 22.45
C LEU A 125 -9.17 -10.51 21.41
N PRO A 126 -10.13 -10.46 20.48
CA PRO A 126 -10.08 -11.27 19.27
C PRO A 126 -8.72 -11.12 18.57
N MET A 127 -8.17 -12.25 18.14
CA MET A 127 -6.86 -12.30 17.49
C MET A 127 -7.00 -12.72 16.04
N GLY A 128 -6.36 -11.97 15.15
CA GLY A 128 -6.24 -12.28 13.75
C GLY A 128 -5.94 -11.04 12.92
N ASP A 129 -5.11 -11.22 11.90
CA ASP A 129 -4.94 -10.23 10.84
C ASP A 129 -6.16 -10.27 9.90
N PRO A 130 -6.85 -9.16 9.59
CA PRO A 130 -8.04 -9.19 8.74
C PRO A 130 -7.78 -9.71 7.32
N GLY A 131 -6.53 -9.76 6.86
CA GLY A 131 -6.14 -10.41 5.62
C GLY A 131 -6.59 -11.86 5.50
N VAL A 132 -7.01 -12.50 6.61
CA VAL A 132 -7.65 -13.82 6.62
C VAL A 132 -8.96 -13.87 5.85
N PHE A 133 -9.60 -12.73 5.59
CA PHE A 133 -10.86 -12.62 4.85
C PHE A 133 -10.65 -12.39 3.34
N ILE A 134 -9.44 -12.58 2.82
CA ILE A 134 -9.15 -12.40 1.40
C ILE A 134 -9.96 -13.38 0.51
N ASP A 135 -10.37 -14.53 1.06
CA ASP A 135 -11.27 -15.48 0.41
C ASP A 135 -12.65 -14.89 0.11
N GLU A 136 -13.15 -13.99 0.97
CA GLU A 136 -14.43 -13.28 0.75
C GLU A 136 -14.29 -12.25 -0.38
N VAL A 137 -13.14 -11.58 -0.48
CA VAL A 137 -12.82 -10.70 -1.62
C VAL A 137 -12.76 -11.51 -2.92
N VAL A 138 -12.05 -12.63 -2.92
CA VAL A 138 -11.95 -13.54 -4.08
C VAL A 138 -13.34 -13.99 -4.55
N ALA A 139 -14.22 -14.35 -3.61
CA ALA A 139 -15.58 -14.78 -3.91
C ALA A 139 -16.43 -13.63 -4.47
N GLN A 140 -16.43 -12.46 -3.81
CA GLN A 140 -17.22 -11.30 -4.22
C GLN A 140 -16.78 -10.77 -5.60
N ARG A 141 -15.47 -10.71 -5.85
CA ARG A 141 -14.88 -10.22 -7.11
C ARG A 141 -14.83 -11.28 -8.21
N LYS A 142 -15.23 -12.52 -7.92
CA LYS A 142 -15.24 -13.65 -8.86
C LYS A 142 -13.88 -13.85 -9.54
N LEU A 143 -12.80 -13.81 -8.75
CA LEU A 143 -11.45 -14.01 -9.28
C LEU A 143 -11.28 -15.44 -9.82
N ASP A 144 -10.49 -15.56 -10.89
CA ASP A 144 -10.27 -16.81 -11.62
C ASP A 144 -9.52 -17.82 -10.74
N ARG A 145 -10.07 -19.01 -10.50
CA ARG A 145 -9.45 -20.04 -9.64
C ARG A 145 -8.57 -21.02 -10.41
N THR A 146 -8.45 -20.87 -11.72
CA THR A 146 -7.66 -21.78 -12.58
C THR A 146 -6.21 -21.80 -12.14
N ILE A 147 -5.66 -22.98 -11.86
CA ILE A 147 -4.24 -23.11 -11.53
C ILE A 147 -3.40 -22.88 -12.78
N LYS A 148 -2.41 -21.99 -12.67
CA LYS A 148 -1.49 -21.58 -13.74
C LYS A 148 -0.03 -21.84 -13.39
N TYR A 149 0.28 -21.93 -12.09
CA TYR A 149 1.65 -22.01 -11.60
C TYR A 149 1.77 -23.11 -10.54
N THR A 150 2.88 -23.82 -10.54
CA THR A 150 3.22 -24.74 -9.44
C THR A 150 3.54 -23.94 -8.19
N VAL A 151 4.24 -22.81 -8.31
CA VAL A 151 4.59 -21.97 -7.16
C VAL A 151 4.47 -20.48 -7.44
N ALA A 152 3.81 -19.77 -6.53
CA ALA A 152 3.90 -18.32 -6.41
C ALA A 152 5.00 -17.96 -5.41
N VAL A 153 6.00 -17.20 -5.85
CA VAL A 153 7.06 -16.68 -4.99
C VAL A 153 6.80 -15.21 -4.72
N VAL A 154 6.62 -14.86 -3.44
CA VAL A 154 6.33 -13.50 -2.97
C VAL A 154 7.58 -12.91 -2.29
N PRO A 155 8.50 -12.31 -3.05
CA PRO A 155 9.68 -11.66 -2.48
C PRO A 155 9.30 -10.44 -1.63
N HIS A 156 10.20 -10.05 -0.74
CA HIS A 156 10.14 -8.77 -0.08
C HIS A 156 10.44 -7.66 -1.09
N HIS A 157 9.88 -6.46 -0.93
CA HIS A 157 10.05 -5.37 -1.91
C HIS A 157 11.52 -4.98 -2.14
N SER A 158 12.41 -5.20 -1.15
CA SER A 158 13.84 -4.88 -1.25
C SER A 158 14.61 -5.94 -2.03
N ASP A 159 14.00 -7.11 -2.18
CA ASP A 159 14.59 -8.28 -2.80
C ASP A 159 14.08 -8.46 -4.23
N PHE A 160 13.02 -7.74 -4.62
CA PHE A 160 12.35 -7.86 -5.91
C PHE A 160 13.28 -7.75 -7.12
N ASN A 161 14.40 -7.01 -7.00
CA ASN A 161 15.39 -6.85 -8.08
C ASN A 161 16.68 -7.66 -7.86
N LYS A 162 16.80 -8.45 -6.78
CA LYS A 162 17.98 -9.26 -6.50
C LYS A 162 18.07 -10.44 -7.46
N GLU A 163 19.31 -10.88 -7.70
CA GLU A 163 19.63 -11.97 -8.63
C GLU A 163 18.80 -13.24 -8.40
N TRP A 164 18.57 -13.61 -7.14
CA TRP A 164 17.80 -14.81 -6.83
C TRP A 164 16.35 -14.74 -7.34
N VAL A 165 15.72 -13.55 -7.30
CA VAL A 165 14.38 -13.33 -7.88
C VAL A 165 14.45 -13.32 -9.40
N GLN A 166 15.48 -12.69 -9.98
CA GLN A 166 15.65 -12.65 -11.44
C GLN A 166 15.81 -14.04 -12.03
N ARG A 167 16.52 -14.96 -11.35
CA ARG A 167 16.65 -16.37 -11.77
C ARG A 167 15.31 -17.12 -11.82
N LEU A 168 14.29 -16.65 -11.11
CA LEU A 168 12.94 -17.21 -11.16
C LEU A 168 12.14 -16.64 -12.34
N ARG A 169 12.44 -15.41 -12.78
CA ARG A 169 11.78 -14.76 -13.92
C ARG A 169 12.26 -15.41 -15.22
N GLY A 170 11.44 -16.27 -15.79
CA GLY A 170 11.75 -17.07 -16.99
C GLY A 170 11.35 -18.53 -16.86
N ARG A 171 11.07 -18.98 -15.63
CA ARG A 171 10.45 -20.27 -15.37
C ARG A 171 8.94 -20.18 -15.60
N GLN A 172 8.39 -21.07 -16.44
CA GLN A 172 6.95 -21.09 -16.73
C GLN A 172 6.10 -21.60 -15.55
N ASP A 173 6.69 -22.43 -14.68
CA ASP A 173 6.05 -23.02 -13.50
C ASP A 173 6.04 -22.09 -12.27
N VAL A 174 6.74 -20.95 -12.33
CA VAL A 174 6.92 -20.02 -11.22
C VAL A 174 6.30 -18.65 -11.53
N CYS A 175 5.47 -18.15 -10.63
CA CYS A 175 5.00 -16.77 -10.66
C CYS A 175 5.70 -15.93 -9.59
N VAL A 176 6.46 -14.92 -9.98
CA VAL A 176 6.99 -13.91 -9.06
C VAL A 176 5.92 -12.85 -8.81
N VAL A 177 5.44 -12.75 -7.57
CA VAL A 177 4.35 -11.86 -7.16
C VAL A 177 4.90 -10.53 -6.66
N ASP A 178 4.40 -9.42 -7.23
CA ASP A 178 4.76 -8.07 -6.78
C ASP A 178 3.71 -7.51 -5.81
N MET A 179 4.01 -7.49 -4.52
CA MET A 179 3.11 -6.89 -3.51
C MET A 179 3.11 -5.35 -3.54
N MET A 180 3.87 -4.70 -4.43
CA MET A 180 3.77 -3.26 -4.70
C MET A 180 2.74 -2.95 -5.80
N ASP A 181 2.07 -3.95 -6.37
CA ASP A 181 0.91 -3.72 -7.24
C ASP A 181 -0.32 -3.31 -6.38
N ASN A 182 -1.00 -2.24 -6.78
CA ASN A 182 -2.16 -1.67 -6.09
C ASN A 182 -3.50 -2.29 -6.52
N THR A 183 -3.49 -3.24 -7.45
CA THR A 183 -4.68 -3.96 -7.92
C THR A 183 -4.85 -5.31 -7.20
N LEU A 184 -5.88 -6.09 -7.55
CA LEU A 184 -6.04 -7.47 -7.06
C LEU A 184 -5.13 -8.49 -7.75
N LYS A 185 -4.23 -8.06 -8.65
CA LYS A 185 -3.32 -8.95 -9.37
C LYS A 185 -2.45 -9.82 -8.46
N PRO A 186 -1.87 -9.32 -7.34
CA PRO A 186 -1.09 -10.18 -6.44
C PRO A 186 -1.93 -11.30 -5.82
N VAL A 187 -3.16 -10.98 -5.43
CA VAL A 187 -4.13 -11.96 -4.89
C VAL A 187 -4.49 -12.99 -5.96
N GLN A 188 -4.76 -12.55 -7.19
CA GLN A 188 -5.03 -13.42 -8.33
C GLN A 188 -3.86 -14.37 -8.63
N GLN A 189 -2.63 -13.89 -8.57
CA GLN A 189 -1.42 -14.69 -8.78
C GLN A 189 -1.22 -15.74 -7.68
N ILE A 190 -1.45 -15.37 -6.42
CA ILE A 190 -1.44 -16.30 -5.27
C ILE A 190 -2.54 -17.36 -5.45
N LEU A 191 -3.75 -16.96 -5.85
CA LEU A 191 -4.88 -17.85 -6.08
C LEU A 191 -4.62 -18.88 -7.20
N ASN A 192 -3.92 -18.47 -8.27
CA ASN A 192 -3.59 -19.33 -9.41
C ASN A 192 -2.36 -20.23 -9.18
N ALA A 193 -1.74 -20.22 -8.00
CA ALA A 193 -0.64 -21.12 -7.68
C ALA A 193 -1.10 -22.33 -6.86
N GLU A 194 -0.41 -23.47 -7.00
CA GLU A 194 -0.60 -24.63 -6.13
C GLU A 194 0.00 -24.38 -4.74
N VAL A 195 1.21 -23.80 -4.71
CA VAL A 195 1.99 -23.51 -3.49
C VAL A 195 2.41 -22.05 -3.44
N VAL A 196 2.52 -21.48 -2.24
CA VAL A 196 2.98 -20.11 -2.02
C VAL A 196 4.25 -20.08 -1.16
N VAL A 197 5.31 -19.46 -1.67
CA VAL A 197 6.57 -19.28 -0.97
C VAL A 197 6.81 -17.80 -0.77
N SER A 198 6.97 -17.33 0.47
CA SER A 198 6.86 -15.89 0.75
C SER A 198 7.89 -15.38 1.74
N GLN A 199 8.53 -14.25 1.39
CA GLN A 199 9.22 -13.35 2.33
C GLN A 199 8.26 -12.28 2.90
N SER A 200 7.05 -12.17 2.37
CA SER A 200 5.99 -11.25 2.84
C SER A 200 5.06 -11.93 3.84
N LEU A 201 4.73 -11.27 4.94
CA LEU A 201 3.75 -11.81 5.90
C LEU A 201 2.36 -11.96 5.23
N HIS A 202 1.89 -10.96 4.50
CA HIS A 202 0.59 -11.02 3.84
C HIS A 202 0.55 -12.08 2.73
N GLY A 203 1.68 -12.38 2.08
CA GLY A 203 1.75 -13.53 1.17
C GLY A 203 1.41 -14.86 1.87
N LEU A 204 1.83 -15.04 3.12
CA LEU A 204 1.51 -16.23 3.93
C LEU A 204 0.06 -16.21 4.42
N ILE A 205 -0.41 -15.06 4.91
CA ILE A 205 -1.79 -14.90 5.41
C ILE A 205 -2.79 -15.16 4.28
N PHE A 206 -2.55 -14.57 3.10
CA PHE A 206 -3.43 -14.76 1.95
C PHE A 206 -3.41 -16.22 1.47
N ALA A 207 -2.23 -16.84 1.41
CA ALA A 207 -2.13 -18.25 1.06
C ALA A 207 -2.92 -19.14 2.02
N GLU A 208 -2.78 -18.93 3.33
CA GLU A 208 -3.49 -19.70 4.36
C GLU A 208 -5.00 -19.52 4.24
N SER A 209 -5.49 -18.29 4.05
CA SER A 209 -6.92 -17.99 3.83
C SER A 209 -7.47 -18.67 2.57
N LEU A 210 -6.68 -18.68 1.49
CA LEU A 210 -7.07 -19.28 0.21
C LEU A 210 -6.87 -20.80 0.15
N GLY A 211 -6.49 -21.44 1.26
CA GLY A 211 -6.27 -22.89 1.32
C GLY A 211 -5.06 -23.35 0.52
N LYS A 212 -4.05 -22.49 0.34
CA LYS A 212 -2.80 -22.81 -0.36
C LYS A 212 -1.70 -23.20 0.64
N PRO A 213 -1.07 -24.38 0.48
CA PRO A 213 0.16 -24.70 1.21
C PRO A 213 1.17 -23.56 1.08
N ASN A 214 1.71 -23.12 2.20
CA ASN A 214 2.61 -21.97 2.24
C ASN A 214 3.92 -22.27 2.94
N LEU A 215 4.96 -21.52 2.58
CA LEU A 215 6.29 -21.60 3.19
C LEU A 215 6.86 -20.20 3.40
N TRP A 216 7.29 -19.92 4.62
CA TRP A 216 8.09 -18.74 4.92
C TRP A 216 9.55 -18.93 4.52
N ILE A 217 10.04 -18.04 3.68
CA ILE A 217 11.45 -17.93 3.29
C ILE A 217 12.03 -16.60 3.76
N SER A 218 13.34 -16.54 3.94
CA SER A 218 14.04 -15.32 4.32
C SER A 218 15.47 -15.32 3.80
N SER A 219 15.95 -14.13 3.39
CA SER A 219 17.36 -13.92 3.05
C SER A 219 18.18 -13.48 4.26
N THR A 220 17.55 -13.35 5.43
CA THR A 220 18.17 -12.89 6.68
C THR A 220 17.72 -13.77 7.85
N LYS A 221 18.62 -13.92 8.82
CA LYS A 221 18.34 -14.57 10.11
C LYS A 221 17.98 -13.56 11.21
N ASP A 222 17.74 -12.31 10.84
CA ASP A 222 17.43 -11.23 11.78
C ASP A 222 16.16 -11.52 12.60
N GLY A 223 16.32 -11.59 13.92
CA GLY A 223 15.24 -11.81 14.88
C GLY A 223 14.21 -10.68 14.89
N TRP A 224 14.58 -9.46 14.50
CA TRP A 224 13.65 -8.33 14.41
C TRP A 224 12.58 -8.57 13.35
N TRP A 225 13.00 -8.96 12.14
CA TRP A 225 12.09 -9.29 11.04
C TRP A 225 11.18 -10.47 11.34
N ARG A 226 11.71 -11.44 12.08
CA ARG A 226 11.00 -12.65 12.50
C ARG A 226 9.81 -12.37 13.41
N TRP A 227 9.86 -11.33 14.26
CA TRP A 227 8.83 -11.05 15.27
C TRP A 227 7.40 -11.05 14.70
N LYS A 228 7.18 -10.34 13.58
CA LYS A 228 5.84 -10.25 12.97
C LYS A 228 5.31 -11.60 12.45
N PHE A 229 6.22 -12.49 12.03
CA PHE A 229 5.86 -13.83 11.59
C PHE A 229 5.50 -14.70 12.79
N ASP A 230 6.32 -14.70 13.84
CA ASP A 230 6.04 -15.44 15.07
C ASP A 230 4.70 -14.99 15.70
N ASP A 231 4.43 -13.68 15.68
CA ASP A 231 3.17 -13.11 16.15
C ASP A 231 1.96 -13.63 15.36
N TRP A 232 2.00 -13.64 14.02
CA TRP A 232 0.94 -14.24 13.21
C TRP A 232 0.86 -15.77 13.40
N TYR A 233 1.99 -16.47 13.38
CA TYR A 233 2.05 -17.93 13.57
C TYR A 233 1.47 -18.39 14.91
N SER A 234 1.44 -17.52 15.92
CA SER A 234 0.74 -17.78 17.19
C SER A 234 -0.77 -18.01 17.05
N THR A 235 -1.34 -17.70 15.88
CA THR A 235 -2.74 -17.92 15.47
C THR A 235 -2.89 -19.08 14.47
N THR A 236 -1.92 -19.99 14.43
CA THR A 236 -1.91 -21.18 13.58
C THR A 236 -1.64 -22.44 14.40
N LYS A 237 -2.10 -23.60 13.93
CA LYS A 237 -1.91 -24.91 14.58
C LYS A 237 -0.49 -25.45 14.37
N GLU A 238 0.05 -25.28 13.16
CA GLU A 238 1.36 -25.79 12.75
C GLU A 238 2.33 -24.66 12.35
N PRO A 239 2.77 -23.84 13.34
CA PRO A 239 3.62 -22.69 13.07
C PRO A 239 4.98 -23.10 12.50
N GLN A 240 5.48 -22.36 11.51
CA GLN A 240 6.83 -22.56 11.02
C GLN A 240 7.84 -21.91 11.98
N LYS A 241 8.67 -22.73 12.62
CA LYS A 241 9.63 -22.26 13.63
C LYS A 241 10.77 -21.40 13.07
N GLN A 242 11.18 -21.61 11.82
CA GLN A 242 12.29 -20.89 11.19
C GLN A 242 12.05 -20.79 9.69
N ALA A 243 12.41 -19.66 9.08
CA ALA A 243 12.38 -19.46 7.64
C ALA A 243 13.37 -20.38 6.92
N MET A 244 12.99 -20.85 5.74
CA MET A 244 13.96 -21.47 4.81
C MET A 244 14.75 -20.40 4.05
N GLY A 245 15.94 -20.77 3.55
CA GLY A 245 16.78 -19.87 2.75
C GLY A 245 16.17 -19.55 1.38
N VAL A 246 16.44 -18.35 0.88
CA VAL A 246 16.07 -17.92 -0.50
C VAL A 246 16.95 -18.54 -1.59
N ASP A 247 18.04 -19.15 -1.17
CA ASP A 247 19.04 -19.85 -1.95
C ASP A 247 18.73 -21.34 -2.13
N GLU A 248 17.77 -21.87 -1.35
CA GLU A 248 17.29 -23.25 -1.51
C GLU A 248 16.58 -23.44 -2.86
N PRO A 249 16.68 -24.64 -3.46
CA PRO A 249 16.05 -24.90 -4.75
C PRO A 249 14.53 -25.01 -4.63
N VAL A 250 13.82 -24.62 -5.69
CA VAL A 250 12.34 -24.55 -5.73
C VAL A 250 11.67 -25.86 -5.29
N HIS A 251 12.20 -27.02 -5.69
CA HIS A 251 11.62 -28.31 -5.29
C HIS A 251 11.65 -28.56 -3.78
N GLN A 252 12.66 -28.05 -3.07
CA GLN A 252 12.71 -28.14 -1.61
C GLN A 252 11.72 -27.19 -0.94
N TRP A 253 11.49 -26.00 -1.51
CA TRP A 253 10.44 -25.12 -1.01
C TRP A 253 9.07 -25.79 -1.12
N ILE A 254 8.77 -26.39 -2.27
CA ILE A 254 7.51 -27.09 -2.52
C ILE A 254 7.34 -28.24 -1.51
N ALA A 255 8.37 -29.08 -1.35
CA ALA A 255 8.32 -30.22 -0.43
C ALA A 255 8.10 -29.82 1.05
N ASN A 256 8.43 -28.59 1.42
CA ASN A 256 8.27 -28.07 2.79
C ASN A 256 7.05 -27.14 2.95
N ALA A 257 6.34 -26.81 1.88
CA ALA A 257 5.13 -26.02 1.99
C ALA A 257 3.98 -26.85 2.58
N ARG A 258 3.19 -26.24 3.45
CA ARG A 258 2.07 -26.90 4.14
C ARG A 258 1.05 -25.86 4.59
N LEU A 259 -0.20 -26.29 4.75
CA LEU A 259 -1.21 -25.48 5.42
C LEU A 259 -0.87 -25.42 6.91
N ARG A 260 -1.01 -24.24 7.51
CA ARG A 260 -0.67 -24.01 8.92
C ARG A 260 -1.85 -24.30 9.85
N GLY A 261 -3.06 -24.30 9.31
CA GLY A 261 -4.31 -24.43 10.04
C GLY A 261 -4.56 -23.21 10.90
N SER A 262 -5.30 -22.22 10.39
CA SER A 262 -5.71 -21.06 11.18
C SER A 262 -6.49 -21.47 12.45
N THR A 263 -6.20 -20.79 13.56
CA THR A 263 -6.97 -20.87 14.82
C THR A 263 -7.76 -19.59 15.09
N ILE A 264 -7.87 -18.71 14.09
CA ILE A 264 -8.54 -17.41 14.21
C ILE A 264 -10.04 -17.63 14.27
N ASP A 265 -10.68 -17.07 15.30
CA ASP A 265 -12.13 -16.96 15.37
C ASP A 265 -12.58 -15.84 14.44
N ARG A 266 -12.99 -16.23 13.23
CA ARG A 266 -13.42 -15.31 12.17
C ARG A 266 -14.64 -14.50 12.56
N GLU A 267 -15.59 -15.09 13.30
CA GLU A 267 -16.82 -14.41 13.69
C GLU A 267 -16.54 -13.40 14.81
N ALA A 268 -15.73 -13.77 15.80
CA ALA A 268 -15.28 -12.82 16.82
C ALA A 268 -14.48 -11.66 16.20
N LEU A 269 -13.62 -11.94 15.21
CA LEU A 269 -12.87 -10.91 14.49
C LEU A 269 -13.81 -9.98 13.70
N LYS A 270 -14.82 -10.51 13.00
CA LYS A 270 -15.85 -9.69 12.32
C LYS A 270 -16.65 -8.85 13.31
N ALA A 271 -17.08 -9.44 14.42
CA ALA A 271 -17.86 -8.76 15.46
C ALA A 271 -17.08 -7.64 16.14
N ALA A 272 -15.75 -7.74 16.19
CA ALA A 272 -14.85 -6.70 16.69
C ALA A 272 -14.69 -5.50 15.75
N PHE A 273 -15.27 -5.50 14.54
CA PHE A 273 -15.17 -4.35 13.65
C PHE A 273 -15.91 -3.13 14.24
N PRO A 274 -15.20 -2.00 14.51
CA PRO A 274 -15.77 -0.87 15.24
C PRO A 274 -16.58 0.08 14.34
N ARG A 275 -17.59 -0.48 13.66
CA ARG A 275 -18.43 0.21 12.69
C ARG A 275 -19.03 1.50 13.26
N LYS A 276 -19.63 1.43 14.46
CA LYS A 276 -20.32 2.57 15.10
C LYS A 276 -19.39 3.75 15.39
N GLN A 277 -18.13 3.48 15.74
CA GLN A 277 -17.14 4.50 16.07
C GLN A 277 -16.56 5.18 14.81
N LEU A 278 -16.62 4.50 13.67
CA LEU A 278 -15.96 4.92 12.43
C LEU A 278 -16.92 5.45 11.36
N ALA A 279 -18.15 4.95 11.34
CA ALA A 279 -19.15 5.25 10.32
C ALA A 279 -19.37 6.76 10.18
N LYS A 280 -19.19 7.26 8.95
CA LYS A 280 -19.50 8.64 8.59
C LYS A 280 -20.40 8.67 7.36
N ALA A 281 -21.38 9.56 7.39
CA ALA A 281 -22.11 9.94 6.19
C ALA A 281 -21.31 11.01 5.46
N ALA A 282 -20.92 10.78 4.20
CA ALA A 282 -20.56 11.88 3.33
C ALA A 282 -20.71 11.53 1.85
N LYS A 283 -20.51 12.56 1.02
CA LYS A 283 -20.59 12.48 -0.43
C LYS A 283 -19.20 12.21 -1.00
N LEU A 284 -18.96 10.97 -1.40
CA LEU A 284 -17.86 10.62 -2.29
C LEU A 284 -18.27 10.85 -3.74
N VAL A 285 -17.32 11.30 -4.56
CA VAL A 285 -17.51 11.41 -6.00
C VAL A 285 -16.80 10.27 -6.72
N VAL A 286 -15.68 9.77 -6.18
CA VAL A 286 -14.91 8.66 -6.77
C VAL A 286 -14.72 7.54 -5.73
N PRO A 287 -15.36 6.37 -5.90
CA PRO A 287 -15.19 5.24 -5.00
C PRO A 287 -13.80 4.62 -5.14
N TYR A 288 -13.38 3.90 -4.12
CA TYR A 288 -12.05 3.35 -3.97
C TYR A 288 -11.63 2.45 -5.15
N GLU A 289 -12.54 1.66 -5.69
CA GLU A 289 -12.26 0.75 -6.80
C GLU A 289 -11.92 1.53 -8.07
N ALA A 290 -12.64 2.64 -8.31
CA ALA A 290 -12.32 3.55 -9.41
C ALA A 290 -10.99 4.27 -9.16
N CYS A 291 -10.67 4.61 -7.91
CA CYS A 291 -9.37 5.17 -7.56
C CYS A 291 -8.22 4.20 -7.90
N ARG A 292 -8.36 2.91 -7.55
CA ARG A 292 -7.34 1.88 -7.80
C ARG A 292 -7.22 1.41 -9.24
N ALA A 293 -8.21 1.70 -10.08
CA ALA A 293 -8.08 1.54 -11.53
C ALA A 293 -7.15 2.59 -12.16
N VAL A 294 -6.82 3.67 -11.44
CA VAL A 294 -5.94 4.75 -11.91
C VAL A 294 -4.59 4.67 -11.19
N ASP A 295 -3.56 4.19 -11.89
CA ASP A 295 -2.22 4.08 -11.28
C ASP A 295 -1.55 5.45 -11.07
N VAL A 296 -1.71 6.36 -12.05
CA VAL A 296 -1.25 7.75 -11.97
C VAL A 296 -2.32 8.68 -12.54
N MET A 297 -2.82 9.60 -11.74
CA MET A 297 -3.70 10.69 -12.18
C MET A 297 -2.87 11.77 -12.85
N THR A 298 -3.26 12.25 -14.03
CA THR A 298 -2.59 13.38 -14.68
C THR A 298 -3.42 14.65 -14.54
N TYR A 299 -2.79 15.76 -14.18
CA TYR A 299 -3.43 17.06 -14.05
C TYR A 299 -2.62 18.14 -14.76
N THR A 300 -3.25 18.82 -15.73
CA THR A 300 -2.61 19.90 -16.49
C THR A 300 -2.89 21.25 -15.86
N THR A 301 -1.85 22.03 -15.57
CA THR A 301 -1.96 23.41 -15.08
C THR A 301 -1.26 24.38 -16.05
N PRO A 302 -1.85 25.54 -16.36
CA PRO A 302 -1.20 26.54 -17.18
C PRO A 302 -0.08 27.30 -16.44
N THR A 303 0.07 27.09 -15.13
CA THR A 303 1.06 27.79 -14.31
C THR A 303 2.16 26.83 -13.88
N PRO A 304 3.42 27.08 -14.27
CA PRO A 304 4.56 26.29 -13.82
C PRO A 304 4.69 26.26 -12.30
N PHE A 305 5.17 25.14 -11.76
CA PHE A 305 5.49 25.01 -10.33
C PHE A 305 6.87 25.54 -10.00
N PHE A 306 7.78 25.39 -10.95
CA PHE A 306 9.14 25.90 -10.94
C PHE A 306 9.29 26.92 -12.07
N GLU A 307 10.02 28.01 -11.82
CA GLU A 307 10.40 28.97 -12.86
C GLU A 307 11.46 28.38 -13.79
N ASP A 308 11.82 29.02 -14.90
CA ASP A 308 12.88 28.49 -15.77
C ASP A 308 14.29 28.82 -15.23
N LYS A 309 14.70 28.16 -14.14
CA LYS A 309 15.99 28.38 -13.45
C LYS A 309 16.70 27.06 -13.16
N ALA A 310 18.01 27.10 -12.89
CA ALA A 310 18.77 25.91 -12.52
C ALA A 310 18.36 25.41 -11.12
N PRO A 311 18.37 24.08 -10.84
CA PRO A 311 18.05 23.54 -9.51
C PRO A 311 18.85 24.19 -8.37
N VAL A 312 20.13 24.49 -8.60
CA VAL A 312 21.04 25.15 -7.64
C VAL A 312 20.73 26.64 -7.43
N GLU A 313 19.97 27.26 -8.35
CA GLU A 313 19.59 28.68 -8.28
C GLU A 313 18.32 28.90 -7.44
N TYR A 314 17.56 27.85 -7.12
CA TYR A 314 16.40 28.00 -6.24
C TYR A 314 16.83 28.18 -4.79
N THR A 315 16.36 29.27 -4.22
CA THR A 315 16.41 29.46 -2.77
C THR A 315 15.53 28.42 -2.07
N GLN A 316 15.86 28.10 -0.82
CA GLN A 316 15.02 27.24 0.02
C GLN A 316 13.57 27.76 0.13
N LYS A 317 13.39 29.08 0.06
CA LYS A 317 12.06 29.72 0.06
C LYS A 317 11.27 29.42 -1.21
N GLU A 318 11.88 29.50 -2.38
CA GLU A 318 11.25 29.16 -3.66
C GLU A 318 10.89 27.67 -3.71
N ILE A 319 11.81 26.80 -3.28
CA ILE A 319 11.56 25.35 -3.15
C ILE A 319 10.37 25.09 -2.24
N GLY A 320 10.33 25.70 -1.05
CA GLY A 320 9.22 25.55 -0.11
C GLY A 320 7.88 26.05 -0.67
N THR A 321 7.90 27.14 -1.45
CA THR A 321 6.68 27.69 -2.09
C THR A 321 6.15 26.74 -3.17
N ALA A 322 7.04 26.20 -4.02
CA ALA A 322 6.67 25.23 -5.04
C ALA A 322 6.12 23.94 -4.41
N GLN A 323 6.78 23.42 -3.37
CA GLN A 323 6.34 22.26 -2.59
C GLN A 323 4.94 22.46 -2.00
N TRP A 324 4.68 23.63 -1.41
CA TRP A 324 3.37 23.97 -0.87
C TRP A 324 2.29 23.99 -1.97
N ARG A 325 2.54 24.67 -3.10
CA ARG A 325 1.61 24.72 -4.25
C ARG A 325 1.29 23.33 -4.79
N VAL A 326 2.31 22.49 -4.91
CA VAL A 326 2.20 21.09 -5.32
C VAL A 326 1.30 20.30 -4.37
N ALA A 327 1.52 20.43 -3.06
CA ALA A 327 0.72 19.76 -2.05
C ALA A 327 -0.75 20.22 -2.05
N GLU A 328 -1.01 21.53 -2.14
CA GLU A 328 -2.37 22.09 -2.21
C GLU A 328 -3.11 21.67 -3.48
N THR A 329 -2.40 21.60 -4.62
CA THR A 329 -2.98 21.09 -5.87
C THR A 329 -3.42 19.63 -5.70
N GLY A 330 -2.56 18.79 -5.09
CA GLY A 330 -2.91 17.40 -4.79
C GLY A 330 -4.12 17.27 -3.88
N LYS A 331 -4.17 18.04 -2.77
CA LYS A 331 -5.34 18.08 -1.88
C LYS A 331 -6.62 18.44 -2.62
N ALA A 332 -6.56 19.43 -3.51
CA ALA A 332 -7.73 19.84 -4.29
C ALA A 332 -8.19 18.73 -5.25
N VAL A 333 -7.27 18.11 -5.99
CA VAL A 333 -7.55 17.02 -6.95
C VAL A 333 -8.22 15.82 -6.26
N PHE A 334 -7.71 15.39 -5.11
CA PHE A 334 -8.17 14.18 -4.42
C PHE A 334 -9.21 14.42 -3.32
N SER A 335 -9.68 15.65 -3.12
CA SER A 335 -10.64 16.02 -2.06
C SER A 335 -11.95 15.20 -2.06
N SER A 336 -12.32 14.61 -3.19
CA SER A 336 -13.55 13.81 -3.37
C SER A 336 -13.30 12.34 -3.72
N TRP A 337 -12.05 11.90 -3.60
CA TRP A 337 -11.61 10.53 -3.90
C TRP A 337 -11.53 9.71 -2.61
N ALA A 338 -11.96 8.46 -2.70
CA ALA A 338 -11.88 7.52 -1.59
C ALA A 338 -10.44 7.12 -1.27
N GLU A 339 -9.57 6.97 -2.27
CA GLU A 339 -8.15 6.74 -2.06
C GLU A 339 -7.35 7.58 -3.05
N PRO A 340 -6.28 8.24 -2.61
CA PRO A 340 -5.59 9.13 -3.49
C PRO A 340 -4.35 8.38 -4.09
N THR A 341 -4.04 8.59 -5.37
CA THR A 341 -3.05 7.79 -6.16
C THR A 341 -1.80 8.58 -6.55
N TYR A 342 -0.90 8.13 -7.44
CA TYR A 342 0.17 9.03 -7.90
C TYR A 342 -0.43 10.22 -8.68
N LEU A 343 0.16 11.42 -8.58
CA LEU A 343 -0.30 12.60 -9.34
C LEU A 343 0.81 13.13 -10.23
N CYS A 344 0.62 13.04 -11.54
CA CYS A 344 1.46 13.69 -12.54
C CYS A 344 0.92 15.09 -12.84
N LEU A 345 1.57 16.11 -12.28
CA LEU A 345 1.33 17.51 -12.60
C LEU A 345 2.11 17.88 -13.86
N HIS A 346 1.43 18.41 -14.87
CA HIS A 346 2.04 18.71 -16.16
C HIS A 346 1.65 20.11 -16.64
N ASP A 347 2.56 20.82 -17.29
CA ASP A 347 2.32 22.19 -17.77
C ASP A 347 1.88 22.28 -19.24
N GLY A 348 1.86 21.16 -19.96
CA GLY A 348 1.49 21.13 -21.38
C GLY A 348 2.65 21.40 -22.33
N SER A 349 3.88 21.59 -21.83
CA SER A 349 5.02 22.03 -22.66
C SER A 349 5.59 20.96 -23.60
N PHE A 350 5.32 19.67 -23.34
CA PHE A 350 5.74 18.53 -24.16
C PHE A 350 4.75 17.37 -24.05
N PRO A 351 4.67 16.44 -25.02
CA PRO A 351 3.79 15.29 -24.90
C PRO A 351 4.21 14.36 -23.76
N LEU A 352 3.27 13.96 -22.90
CA LEU A 352 3.51 12.93 -21.88
C LEU A 352 3.42 11.53 -22.48
N ASN A 353 4.43 10.72 -22.20
CA ASN A 353 4.40 9.28 -22.44
C ASN A 353 3.89 8.56 -21.17
N PRO A 354 2.79 7.78 -21.24
CA PRO A 354 2.28 7.02 -20.10
C PRO A 354 3.31 6.09 -19.45
N ASP A 355 4.18 5.47 -20.26
CA ASP A 355 5.18 4.52 -19.74
C ASP A 355 6.22 5.22 -18.86
N ASP A 356 6.58 6.46 -19.19
CA ASP A 356 7.55 7.24 -18.42
C ASP A 356 6.93 7.74 -17.11
N VAL A 357 5.64 8.10 -17.14
CA VAL A 357 4.87 8.46 -15.93
C VAL A 357 4.76 7.26 -14.98
N THR A 358 4.44 6.07 -15.49
CA THR A 358 4.40 4.84 -14.70
C THR A 358 5.78 4.45 -14.18
N GLN A 359 6.84 4.60 -14.97
CA GLN A 359 8.21 4.34 -14.49
C GLN A 359 8.63 5.30 -13.37
N ALA A 360 8.28 6.59 -13.47
CA ALA A 360 8.55 7.55 -12.41
C ALA A 360 7.82 7.20 -11.10
N SER A 361 6.57 6.73 -11.16
CA SER A 361 5.86 6.25 -9.97
C SER A 361 6.54 5.03 -9.34
N ARG A 362 7.02 4.09 -10.16
CA ARG A 362 7.78 2.91 -9.72
C ARG A 362 9.13 3.30 -9.12
N LEU A 363 9.85 4.25 -9.72
CA LEU A 363 11.08 4.77 -9.15
C LEU A 363 10.83 5.36 -7.77
N LEU A 364 9.77 6.16 -7.64
CA LEU A 364 9.37 6.67 -6.34
C LEU A 364 9.17 5.51 -5.36
N ASP A 365 8.39 4.48 -5.64
CA ASP A 365 8.25 3.33 -4.72
C ASP A 365 9.60 2.72 -4.27
N HIS A 366 10.61 2.67 -5.14
CA HIS A 366 11.95 2.23 -4.77
C HIS A 366 12.69 3.24 -3.87
N HIS A 367 12.57 4.54 -4.15
CA HIS A 367 13.25 5.62 -3.45
C HIS A 367 12.39 6.25 -2.35
N GLY A 368 12.19 5.48 -1.26
CA GLY A 368 11.37 5.85 -0.09
C GLY A 368 11.53 7.31 0.37
N LYS A 369 12.75 7.82 0.46
CA LYS A 369 13.01 9.17 0.99
C LYS A 369 12.53 10.30 0.08
N CYS A 370 12.24 10.00 -1.18
CA CYS A 370 11.96 10.95 -2.24
C CYS A 370 10.45 11.06 -2.40
N GLN A 371 9.93 12.27 -2.47
CA GLN A 371 8.49 12.53 -2.42
C GLN A 371 7.87 12.80 -3.80
N PHE A 372 8.70 13.17 -4.77
CA PHE A 372 8.30 13.40 -6.14
C PHE A 372 9.47 13.21 -7.12
N ALA A 373 9.12 12.97 -8.37
CA ALA A 373 10.01 12.81 -9.51
C ALA A 373 9.69 13.89 -10.55
N VAL A 374 10.70 14.41 -11.24
CA VAL A 374 10.54 15.39 -12.32
C VAL A 374 10.92 14.74 -13.64
N LEU A 375 9.97 14.64 -14.58
CA LEU A 375 10.15 14.15 -15.96
C LEU A 375 10.67 15.27 -16.87
N ARG A 376 11.75 15.02 -17.62
CA ARG A 376 12.38 16.01 -18.51
C ARG A 376 12.29 15.63 -20.00
N PRO A 377 12.20 16.62 -20.92
CA PRO A 377 12.30 16.33 -22.35
C PRO A 377 13.75 15.99 -22.78
N GLY A 378 13.98 14.83 -23.41
CA GLY A 378 15.06 14.68 -24.42
C GLY A 378 16.42 14.06 -24.05
N ALA A 379 16.57 13.14 -23.09
CA ALA A 379 17.82 12.37 -22.93
C ALA A 379 17.63 10.96 -22.34
N GLU A 380 18.69 10.13 -22.38
CA GLU A 380 18.71 8.75 -21.87
C GLU A 380 18.31 8.64 -20.39
N ARG A 381 17.60 7.55 -20.06
CA ARG A 381 17.09 7.24 -18.70
C ARG A 381 18.23 7.23 -17.67
N ARG A 382 18.19 8.13 -16.67
CA ARG A 382 19.13 8.16 -15.54
C ARG A 382 18.43 8.55 -14.23
N VAL A 383 18.83 7.92 -13.14
CA VAL A 383 18.39 8.25 -11.76
C VAL A 383 19.37 9.27 -11.19
N ILE A 384 18.91 10.49 -10.91
CA ILE A 384 19.73 11.57 -10.36
C ILE A 384 19.20 11.93 -8.97
N ASP A 385 20.00 11.67 -7.93
CA ASP A 385 19.75 12.22 -6.59
C ASP A 385 19.94 13.74 -6.67
N SER A 386 19.10 14.53 -6.01
CA SER A 386 19.22 15.99 -5.94
C SER A 386 20.62 16.49 -5.53
N ASN A 387 21.45 15.66 -4.89
CA ASN A 387 22.83 15.99 -4.56
C ASN A 387 23.82 15.85 -5.74
N ASP A 388 23.42 15.25 -6.87
CA ASP A 388 24.30 14.82 -7.97
C ASP A 388 23.96 15.49 -9.33
N ILE A 389 23.20 16.59 -9.36
CA ILE A 389 22.81 17.25 -10.62
C ILE A 389 24.05 17.91 -11.27
N PRO A 390 24.50 17.47 -12.47
CA PRO A 390 25.64 18.08 -13.14
C PRO A 390 25.36 19.54 -13.51
N GLU A 391 26.41 20.36 -13.44
CA GLU A 391 26.35 21.79 -13.73
C GLU A 391 25.84 22.13 -15.15
N SER A 392 25.84 21.17 -16.07
CA SER A 392 25.31 21.30 -17.44
C SER A 392 23.78 21.13 -17.57
N GLU A 393 23.10 20.58 -16.56
CA GLU A 393 21.67 20.25 -16.63
C GLU A 393 20.78 21.29 -15.92
N ARG A 394 20.99 22.55 -16.31
CA ARG A 394 20.28 23.73 -15.81
C ARG A 394 18.97 23.89 -16.58
N ARG A 395 17.82 23.58 -15.95
CA ARG A 395 16.43 24.08 -16.15
C ARG A 395 15.44 23.13 -15.44
N LEU A 396 14.46 23.65 -14.69
CA LEU A 396 13.29 22.86 -14.22
C LEU A 396 12.05 23.19 -15.07
N GLN A 397 12.00 22.62 -16.28
CA GLN A 397 10.77 22.51 -17.07
C GLN A 397 10.48 21.02 -17.23
N GLY A 398 9.34 20.56 -16.70
CA GLY A 398 9.09 19.13 -16.56
C GLY A 398 7.77 18.80 -15.88
N ALA A 399 7.21 17.62 -16.18
CA ALA A 399 6.08 17.10 -15.44
C ALA A 399 6.55 16.54 -14.09
N ILE A 400 5.75 16.74 -13.04
CA ILE A 400 6.09 16.32 -11.68
C ILE A 400 5.19 15.15 -11.29
N VAL A 401 5.77 13.98 -11.05
CA VAL A 401 5.05 12.84 -10.50
C VAL A 401 5.21 12.85 -8.98
N LEU A 402 4.09 12.96 -8.26
CA LEU A 402 4.02 13.08 -6.81
C LEU A 402 3.51 11.80 -6.18
N ARG A 403 4.04 11.47 -5.01
CA ARG A 403 3.51 10.37 -4.18
C ARG A 403 2.19 10.74 -3.49
N PRO A 404 1.35 9.73 -3.19
CA PRO A 404 0.14 9.94 -2.39
C PRO A 404 0.38 10.49 -0.98
N CYS A 405 1.42 10.02 -0.29
CA CYS A 405 1.64 10.36 1.12
C CYS A 405 1.97 11.84 1.36
N MET A 406 2.42 12.58 0.33
CA MET A 406 2.79 14.00 0.40
C MET A 406 1.64 14.92 0.76
N TRP A 407 0.40 14.58 0.38
CA TRP A 407 -0.73 15.51 0.53
C TRP A 407 -1.11 15.76 1.98
N PHE A 408 -0.58 14.93 2.90
CA PHE A 408 -0.92 14.94 4.31
C PHE A 408 0.28 15.26 5.24
N SER A 409 1.50 15.41 4.69
CA SER A 409 2.71 15.72 5.47
C SER A 409 3.30 17.08 5.09
N PRO A 410 3.47 18.02 6.05
CA PRO A 410 4.15 19.29 5.81
C PRO A 410 5.69 19.19 5.85
N ILE A 411 6.26 17.99 6.05
CA ILE A 411 7.70 17.80 6.23
C ILE A 411 8.26 17.02 5.03
N ALA A 412 8.95 17.70 4.11
CA ALA A 412 9.64 17.10 2.96
C ALA A 412 11.16 17.15 3.17
N ARG A 413 11.89 16.11 2.75
CA ARG A 413 13.36 16.08 2.88
C ARG A 413 14.18 15.76 1.62
N HIS A 414 13.65 15.27 0.49
CA HIS A 414 14.49 14.99 -0.69
C HIS A 414 13.72 15.08 -2.03
N LEU A 415 14.39 15.58 -3.07
CA LEU A 415 13.96 15.68 -4.48
C LEU A 415 14.67 14.60 -5.30
N VAL A 416 14.00 13.98 -6.27
CA VAL A 416 14.67 13.15 -7.30
C VAL A 416 14.27 13.67 -8.67
N VAL A 417 15.24 13.74 -9.58
CA VAL A 417 15.01 14.10 -10.97
C VAL A 417 15.14 12.82 -11.80
N THR A 418 14.13 12.56 -12.63
CA THR A 418 14.05 11.37 -13.49
C THR A 418 14.08 11.84 -14.93
N VAL A 419 15.21 11.61 -15.60
CA VAL A 419 15.39 11.96 -17.01
C VAL A 419 14.66 10.95 -17.88
#